data_AF-A0ABD3NQU8-F1
#
_entry.id   AF-A0ABD3NQU8-F1
#
_cell.length_a   1.000
_cell.length_b   1.000
_cell.length_c   1.000
_cell.angle_alpha   90.00
_cell.angle_beta   90.00
_cell.angle_gamma   90.00
#
_symmetry.space_group_name_H-M   'P 1'
#
loop_
_entity.id
_entity.type
_entity.pdbx_description
1 polymer ?
#
loop_
_entity_poly.entity_id
_entity_poly.type
_entity_poly.pdbx_seq_one_letter_code
_entity_poly.pdbx_strand_id
1 'polypeptide(L)'
;MKPLILLRLLELSSFRATKGAAAFVSPFCNSRRLSTNRCDEQHQHDTPSFDSETTRREALQLLSSIPILALASAAAPIAPANANALEPAALAIPPQTRETSWPLGKVAFSLLPLAGSYSRRATVKETIVDDGVNGMWTFDQLQGVVNVNVPVRMTVVKLSPAAGGGLWIHNPLAPTPQLISEIRQLERLHGSVRHIILGTVALEHKATLGPFAQYFTNATVWIQPGQWSFPLQLPIEFLGVPQTNDKLRILPSSSYIHGEKSLQDEVQSITEPRYKYWARKQPTPEWTVDIDYETLGPLKFQSVGAYSETAFYHKSTKTLVVTDCVCSVTATPPKIIQEDPRALLYHARDSIEDIVVDDRKTREKGWRRMVQFGLVFFPSQIEVVPLGRAIREARTIDDRMKTLGAGGVPGNLYPWTWHDNDVDLVNFNAISRDGKLFCPPILTKLILDREPQQTLVWVDRITKRFGFTHVIPGHLNNYVPATAKEFSAAFDPLRSNPKSGKVFPQRALAEDLALLQEASDLLTKFGVVAESKVCDLEPARLVGRFAALAPK
;
A
#
# COMPACT_ATOMS: atom_id res chain seq x y z
N MET A 1 -24.09 -8.71 -17.11
CA MET A 1 -22.95 -9.63 -17.04
C MET A 1 -22.59 -9.74 -15.56
N LYS A 2 -22.83 -10.89 -14.92
CA LYS A 2 -22.58 -11.08 -13.47
C LYS A 2 -21.11 -10.71 -13.16
N PRO A 3 -20.80 -10.10 -12.01
CA PRO A 3 -19.45 -9.65 -11.71
C PRO A 3 -18.52 -10.87 -11.57
N LEU A 4 -17.82 -11.20 -12.66
CA LEU A 4 -16.90 -12.34 -12.76
C LEU A 4 -15.72 -12.25 -11.78
N ILE A 5 -15.48 -11.08 -11.18
CA ILE A 5 -14.40 -10.86 -10.21
C ILE A 5 -14.80 -11.37 -8.82
N LEU A 6 -16.06 -11.23 -8.41
CA LEU A 6 -16.57 -11.79 -7.16
C LEU A 6 -16.90 -13.30 -7.31
N LEU A 7 -17.33 -13.72 -8.52
CA LEU A 7 -17.63 -15.12 -8.81
C LEU A 7 -16.40 -16.04 -8.87
N ARG A 8 -15.21 -15.54 -9.25
CA ARG A 8 -14.00 -16.38 -9.19
C ARG A 8 -13.49 -16.63 -7.77
N LEU A 9 -13.81 -15.77 -6.81
CA LEU A 9 -13.62 -16.07 -5.38
C LEU A 9 -14.58 -17.19 -4.90
N LEU A 10 -15.72 -17.39 -5.58
CA LEU A 10 -16.73 -18.41 -5.27
C LEU A 10 -16.54 -19.73 -6.01
N GLU A 11 -15.90 -19.76 -7.19
CA GLU A 11 -15.60 -21.02 -7.88
C GLU A 11 -14.51 -21.85 -7.17
N LEU A 12 -13.64 -21.20 -6.39
CA LEU A 12 -12.58 -21.89 -5.63
C LEU A 12 -13.09 -22.68 -4.42
N SER A 13 -14.30 -22.39 -3.92
CA SER A 13 -14.93 -23.17 -2.84
C SER A 13 -15.71 -24.39 -3.33
N SER A 14 -15.81 -24.60 -4.66
CA SER A 14 -16.65 -25.65 -5.26
C SER A 14 -15.88 -26.89 -5.75
N PHE A 15 -14.54 -26.94 -5.63
CA PHE A 15 -13.78 -28.14 -6.00
C PHE A 15 -13.87 -29.21 -4.91
N ARG A 16 -14.91 -30.04 -5.00
CA ARG A 16 -14.96 -31.35 -4.34
C ARG A 16 -13.80 -32.21 -4.84
N ALA A 17 -12.92 -32.59 -3.92
CA ALA A 17 -11.85 -33.54 -4.15
C ALA A 17 -12.40 -34.86 -4.73
N THR A 18 -12.05 -35.16 -5.98
CA THR A 18 -12.09 -36.53 -6.50
C THR A 18 -10.66 -37.06 -6.52
N LYS A 19 -10.51 -38.24 -5.91
CA LYS A 19 -9.25 -38.96 -5.66
C LYS A 19 -8.55 -39.34 -6.97
N GLY A 20 -7.22 -39.23 -7.02
CA GLY A 20 -6.43 -39.74 -8.14
C GLY A 20 -4.91 -39.56 -7.97
N ALA A 21 -4.29 -40.57 -7.37
CA ALA A 21 -2.89 -41.01 -7.35
C ALA A 21 -1.78 -40.27 -8.14
N ALA A 22 -0.69 -40.00 -7.39
CA ALA A 22 0.70 -40.46 -7.58
C ALA A 22 1.63 -39.98 -8.74
N ALA A 23 2.89 -39.77 -8.32
CA ALA A 23 4.16 -39.77 -9.06
C ALA A 23 4.58 -38.41 -9.69
N PHE A 24 5.82 -37.92 -9.65
CA PHE A 24 7.15 -38.45 -9.32
C PHE A 24 7.99 -37.30 -8.73
N VAL A 25 8.75 -37.56 -7.66
CA VAL A 25 9.85 -36.71 -7.20
C VAL A 25 11.16 -37.36 -7.65
N SER A 26 12.05 -36.61 -8.30
CA SER A 26 13.47 -36.95 -8.30
C SER A 26 14.32 -35.67 -8.33
N PRO A 27 15.38 -35.59 -7.51
CA PRO A 27 16.28 -34.44 -7.44
C PRO A 27 17.51 -34.65 -8.35
N PHE A 28 17.96 -33.62 -9.04
CA PHE A 28 19.31 -33.64 -9.64
C PHE A 28 20.29 -32.86 -8.77
N CYS A 29 21.24 -33.62 -8.23
CA CYS A 29 22.40 -33.17 -7.49
C CYS A 29 23.63 -33.19 -8.41
N ASN A 30 24.50 -32.19 -8.23
CA ASN A 30 25.95 -32.13 -8.49
C ASN A 30 26.58 -32.91 -9.66
N SER A 31 27.40 -32.18 -10.43
CA SER A 31 28.75 -32.66 -10.70
C SER A 31 29.78 -31.53 -10.63
N ARG A 32 30.80 -31.74 -9.79
CA ARG A 32 32.13 -31.12 -9.87
C ARG A 32 32.99 -31.96 -10.82
N ARG A 33 33.85 -31.31 -11.61
CA ARG A 33 35.24 -31.70 -11.95
C ARG A 33 35.86 -30.47 -12.63
N LEU A 34 36.76 -29.73 -11.98
CA LEU A 34 38.22 -29.93 -11.86
C LEU A 34 38.99 -29.93 -13.19
N SER A 35 39.80 -28.87 -13.31
CA SER A 35 41.22 -28.86 -13.71
C SER A 35 41.56 -28.96 -15.20
N THR A 36 42.21 -27.92 -15.75
CA THR A 36 43.67 -27.87 -15.97
C THR A 36 44.09 -26.58 -16.72
N ASN A 37 45.21 -25.97 -16.27
CA ASN A 37 46.36 -25.37 -17.00
C ASN A 37 46.13 -24.36 -18.15
N ARG A 38 46.98 -23.36 -18.46
CA ARG A 38 48.18 -22.67 -17.93
C ARG A 38 48.60 -21.67 -19.04
N CYS A 39 49.43 -20.66 -18.70
CA CYS A 39 50.22 -19.75 -19.56
C CYS A 39 49.45 -18.57 -20.20
N ASP A 40 49.69 -17.32 -19.77
CA ASP A 40 50.86 -16.45 -20.07
C ASP A 40 50.89 -16.00 -21.53
N GLU A 41 50.61 -14.72 -21.79
CA GLU A 41 51.58 -13.79 -22.39
C GLU A 41 51.08 -12.34 -22.43
N GLN A 42 52.07 -11.45 -22.34
CA GLN A 42 52.01 -10.00 -22.27
C GLN A 42 51.62 -9.36 -23.60
N HIS A 43 51.01 -8.16 -23.57
CA HIS A 43 51.55 -7.03 -24.34
C HIS A 43 51.10 -5.67 -23.78
N GLN A 44 52.10 -4.86 -23.46
CA GLN A 44 52.08 -3.42 -23.22
C GLN A 44 51.73 -2.64 -24.50
N HIS A 45 51.03 -1.51 -24.34
CA HIS A 45 51.44 -0.22 -24.92
C HIS A 45 50.66 0.95 -24.28
N ASP A 46 51.40 1.72 -23.47
CA ASP A 46 51.54 3.18 -23.42
C ASP A 46 50.32 4.13 -23.48
N THR A 47 50.15 4.77 -22.32
CA THR A 47 49.70 6.13 -21.90
C THR A 47 50.11 7.30 -22.83
N PRO A 48 49.51 8.53 -22.73
CA PRO A 48 49.35 9.37 -21.52
C PRO A 48 47.96 10.05 -21.35
N SER A 49 47.37 10.21 -20.17
CA SER A 49 47.72 10.98 -18.95
C SER A 49 47.87 12.50 -19.16
N PHE A 50 46.90 13.27 -18.69
CA PHE A 50 47.07 14.66 -18.28
C PHE A 50 46.40 14.86 -16.91
N ASP A 51 47.19 15.37 -15.97
CA ASP A 51 46.82 15.69 -14.60
C ASP A 51 47.32 17.09 -14.25
N SER A 52 46.73 17.65 -13.18
CA SER A 52 47.18 18.80 -12.36
C SER A 52 46.90 20.21 -12.93
N GLU A 53 46.65 21.27 -12.17
CA GLU A 53 46.37 21.55 -10.74
C GLU A 53 46.13 23.08 -10.61
N THR A 54 45.46 23.54 -9.53
CA THR A 54 45.64 24.87 -8.84
C THR A 54 45.20 26.17 -9.58
N THR A 55 44.69 27.28 -9.00
CA THR A 55 44.59 27.82 -7.63
C THR A 55 43.62 29.03 -7.55
N ARG A 56 42.93 29.19 -6.40
CA ARG A 56 42.60 30.38 -5.57
C ARG A 56 42.50 31.84 -6.11
N ARG A 57 41.55 32.57 -5.47
CA ARG A 57 41.38 34.04 -5.21
C ARG A 57 40.75 34.84 -6.36
N GLU A 58 39.70 35.63 -6.17
CA GLU A 58 39.54 36.72 -5.19
C GLU A 58 38.06 37.14 -5.00
N ALA A 59 37.75 37.71 -3.83
CA ALA A 59 36.46 38.29 -3.47
C ALA A 59 36.64 39.72 -2.94
N LEU A 60 35.59 40.54 -3.12
CA LEU A 60 35.22 41.80 -2.43
C LEU A 60 35.86 43.12 -2.88
N GLN A 61 34.99 44.05 -3.34
CA GLN A 61 34.84 45.45 -2.89
C GLN A 61 33.60 46.06 -3.60
N LEU A 62 32.42 46.14 -2.97
CA LEU A 62 31.82 47.21 -2.15
C LEU A 62 31.47 48.55 -2.85
N LEU A 63 30.15 48.71 -3.08
CA LEU A 63 29.27 49.89 -2.92
C LEU A 63 29.86 51.31 -3.10
N SER A 64 29.31 52.04 -4.07
CA SER A 64 28.40 53.19 -3.82
C SER A 64 28.17 54.00 -5.10
N SER A 65 26.91 54.23 -5.46
CA SER A 65 26.34 55.52 -5.93
C SER A 65 25.08 55.28 -6.78
N ILE A 66 23.95 55.68 -6.22
CA ILE A 66 22.63 55.76 -6.87
C ILE A 66 22.61 57.01 -7.77
N PRO A 67 22.03 56.92 -8.97
CA PRO A 67 21.15 58.00 -9.40
C PRO A 67 19.77 57.47 -9.80
N ILE A 68 18.77 58.18 -9.31
CA ILE A 68 17.36 58.13 -9.66
C ILE A 68 17.24 58.44 -11.16
N LEU A 69 16.63 57.56 -11.96
CA LEU A 69 16.24 57.87 -13.33
C LEU A 69 14.75 57.55 -13.54
N ALA A 70 14.04 58.60 -13.95
CA ALA A 70 12.61 58.65 -14.15
C ALA A 70 12.11 57.66 -15.21
N LEU A 71 10.97 57.01 -14.92
CA LEU A 71 10.23 56.23 -15.91
C LEU A 71 9.65 57.15 -16.99
N ALA A 72 10.17 57.02 -18.21
CA ALA A 72 9.46 57.43 -19.41
C ALA A 72 8.90 56.17 -20.08
N SER A 73 7.57 56.05 -20.09
CA SER A 73 6.82 54.98 -20.71
C SER A 73 6.91 55.06 -22.24
N ALA A 74 7.68 54.16 -22.86
CA ALA A 74 7.55 53.86 -24.27
C ALA A 74 6.61 52.65 -24.43
N ALA A 75 5.38 52.88 -24.86
CA ALA A 75 4.44 51.82 -25.21
C ALA A 75 4.91 51.15 -26.51
N ALA A 76 5.41 49.92 -26.42
CA ALA A 76 5.59 49.05 -27.59
C ALA A 76 4.23 48.47 -28.01
N PRO A 77 3.96 48.29 -29.30
CA PRO A 77 2.72 47.68 -29.75
C PRO A 77 2.69 46.22 -29.29
N ILE A 78 1.68 45.87 -28.50
CA ILE A 78 1.39 44.49 -28.12
C ILE A 78 0.90 43.77 -29.38
N ALA A 79 1.76 42.97 -30.00
CA ALA A 79 1.31 41.96 -30.94
C ALA A 79 0.32 41.03 -30.21
N PRO A 80 -0.81 40.65 -30.80
CA PRO A 80 -1.71 39.69 -30.18
C PRO A 80 -0.90 38.40 -29.97
N ALA A 81 -0.75 37.99 -28.73
CA ALA A 81 -0.24 36.67 -28.43
C ALA A 81 -1.23 35.68 -29.04
N ASN A 82 -0.85 35.07 -30.16
CA ASN A 82 -1.48 33.84 -30.61
C ASN A 82 -1.24 32.81 -29.51
N ALA A 83 -2.20 32.71 -28.58
CA ALA A 83 -2.34 31.58 -27.69
C ALA A 83 -2.77 30.38 -28.55
N ASN A 84 -1.84 29.83 -29.34
CA ASN A 84 -1.93 28.44 -29.72
C ASN A 84 -1.81 27.68 -28.40
N ALA A 85 -2.96 27.36 -27.79
CA ALA A 85 -3.01 26.33 -26.77
C ALA A 85 -2.33 25.11 -27.38
N LEU A 86 -1.18 24.71 -26.82
CA LEU A 86 -0.49 23.50 -27.24
C LEU A 86 -1.50 22.36 -27.16
N GLU A 87 -1.87 21.82 -28.32
CA GLU A 87 -2.69 20.61 -28.42
C GLU A 87 -2.07 19.54 -27.49
N PRO A 88 -2.86 18.87 -26.64
CA PRO A 88 -2.33 17.86 -25.73
C PRO A 88 -1.51 16.83 -26.50
N ALA A 89 -0.26 16.61 -26.12
CA ALA A 89 0.56 15.56 -26.71
C ALA A 89 0.27 14.21 -26.02
N ALA A 90 0.50 13.10 -26.73
CA ALA A 90 0.45 11.78 -26.12
C ALA A 90 1.48 11.71 -24.98
N LEU A 91 1.04 11.33 -23.78
CA LEU A 91 1.98 11.13 -22.67
C LEU A 91 2.90 9.95 -22.95
N ALA A 92 4.20 10.16 -22.76
CA ALA A 92 5.19 9.11 -22.86
C ALA A 92 4.95 8.04 -21.78
N ILE A 93 5.06 6.77 -22.17
CA ILE A 93 5.05 5.66 -21.21
C ILE A 93 6.40 5.65 -20.51
N PRO A 94 6.46 5.73 -19.16
CA PRO A 94 7.73 5.65 -18.46
C PRO A 94 8.49 4.37 -18.82
N PRO A 95 9.81 4.46 -19.09
CA PRO A 95 10.57 3.29 -19.49
C PRO A 95 10.59 2.25 -18.36
N GLN A 96 10.44 0.99 -18.74
CA GLN A 96 10.63 -0.13 -17.83
C GLN A 96 12.14 -0.41 -17.72
N THR A 97 12.74 0.06 -16.63
CA THR A 97 14.18 -0.13 -16.38
C THR A 97 14.40 -1.33 -15.46
N ARG A 98 15.62 -1.89 -15.48
CA ARG A 98 16.02 -2.92 -14.51
C ARG A 98 15.88 -2.42 -13.07
N GLU A 99 16.19 -1.15 -12.84
CA GLU A 99 16.15 -0.51 -11.52
C GLU A 99 14.75 -0.51 -10.89
N THR A 100 13.72 -0.36 -11.72
CA THR A 100 12.32 -0.27 -11.28
C THR A 100 11.56 -1.57 -11.51
N SER A 101 12.19 -2.63 -12.02
CA SER A 101 11.48 -3.85 -12.39
C SER A 101 11.54 -4.90 -11.29
N TRP A 102 10.38 -5.43 -10.89
CA TRP A 102 10.29 -6.62 -10.05
C TRP A 102 9.10 -7.51 -10.43
N PRO A 103 9.33 -8.81 -10.75
CA PRO A 103 8.32 -9.68 -11.31
C PRO A 103 7.36 -10.19 -10.21
N LEU A 104 6.22 -9.51 -10.06
CA LEU A 104 5.15 -9.95 -9.14
C LEU A 104 4.69 -11.39 -9.44
N GLY A 105 4.66 -11.79 -10.72
CA GLY A 105 4.27 -13.13 -11.14
C GLY A 105 5.16 -14.27 -10.63
N LYS A 106 6.36 -13.99 -10.11
CA LYS A 106 7.21 -15.01 -9.46
C LYS A 106 6.92 -15.15 -7.97
N VAL A 107 6.18 -14.22 -7.39
CA VAL A 107 5.89 -14.14 -5.97
C VAL A 107 4.45 -13.68 -5.77
N ALA A 108 3.51 -14.62 -5.88
CA ALA A 108 2.39 -14.67 -4.95
C ALA A 108 1.50 -15.86 -5.27
N PHE A 109 0.87 -16.32 -4.20
CA PHE A 109 -0.45 -16.92 -4.08
C PHE A 109 -1.57 -16.07 -4.76
N SER A 110 -1.31 -15.55 -5.96
CA SER A 110 -2.17 -14.61 -6.69
C SER A 110 -3.24 -15.39 -7.45
N LEU A 111 -4.24 -15.86 -6.70
CA LEU A 111 -5.57 -16.17 -7.24
C LEU A 111 -6.32 -14.89 -7.69
N LEU A 112 -5.75 -13.73 -7.36
CA LEU A 112 -6.18 -12.40 -7.80
C LEU A 112 -5.26 -11.94 -8.94
N PRO A 113 -5.79 -11.51 -10.09
CA PRO A 113 -5.00 -10.89 -11.16
C PRO A 113 -4.58 -9.48 -10.73
N LEU A 114 -3.74 -9.38 -9.71
CA LEU A 114 -3.02 -8.16 -9.34
C LEU A 114 -2.11 -7.82 -10.53
N ALA A 115 -2.32 -6.64 -11.15
CA ALA A 115 -1.78 -6.21 -12.45
C ALA A 115 -0.91 -7.24 -13.19
N GLY A 116 -1.51 -7.91 -14.17
CA GLY A 116 -0.80 -8.72 -15.14
C GLY A 116 0.32 -7.93 -15.85
N SER A 117 1.45 -8.60 -16.06
CA SER A 117 2.54 -8.28 -17.00
C SER A 117 3.30 -6.95 -16.91
N TYR A 118 2.89 -5.94 -16.13
CA TYR A 118 3.71 -4.75 -15.88
C TYR A 118 4.53 -4.91 -14.58
N SER A 119 5.83 -5.21 -14.72
CA SER A 119 6.74 -5.37 -13.59
C SER A 119 7.38 -4.08 -13.11
N ARG A 120 7.01 -2.92 -13.69
CA ARG A 120 7.51 -1.60 -13.25
C ARG A 120 6.90 -1.24 -11.90
N ARG A 121 7.76 -1.06 -10.90
CA ARG A 121 7.49 -0.79 -9.48
C ARG A 121 8.46 0.28 -8.98
N ALA A 122 8.40 1.47 -9.58
CA ALA A 122 9.18 2.60 -9.10
C ALA A 122 8.89 2.85 -7.61
N THR A 123 9.93 3.21 -6.88
CA THR A 123 9.84 3.55 -5.46
C THR A 123 9.94 5.06 -5.30
N VAL A 124 9.05 5.63 -4.49
CA VAL A 124 9.15 7.01 -4.02
C VAL A 124 9.48 7.00 -2.53
N LYS A 125 10.64 7.56 -2.17
CA LYS A 125 11.07 7.77 -0.79
C LYS A 125 10.62 9.15 -0.31
N GLU A 126 10.13 9.20 0.92
CA GLU A 126 9.91 10.45 1.65
C GLU A 126 10.61 10.39 3.01
N THR A 127 11.30 11.48 3.37
CA THR A 127 11.87 11.67 4.71
C THR A 127 10.81 12.31 5.60
N ILE A 128 10.45 11.62 6.68
CA ILE A 128 9.50 12.12 7.68
C ILE A 128 10.24 12.92 8.75
N VAL A 129 11.34 12.36 9.27
CA VAL A 129 12.28 13.05 10.16
C VAL A 129 13.69 12.53 9.93
N ASP A 130 14.66 13.42 9.98
CA ASP A 130 16.09 13.11 9.99
C ASP A 130 16.82 14.26 10.70
N ASP A 131 16.72 14.28 12.03
CA ASP A 131 17.18 15.39 12.89
C ASP A 131 18.51 15.08 13.59
N GLY A 132 19.22 14.04 13.15
CA GLY A 132 20.43 13.52 13.76
C GLY A 132 20.19 12.59 14.95
N VAL A 133 19.10 12.76 15.69
CA VAL A 133 18.67 11.87 16.78
C VAL A 133 17.77 10.78 16.20
N ASN A 134 16.63 11.19 15.67
CA ASN A 134 15.60 10.38 15.04
C ASN A 134 15.83 10.27 13.54
N GLY A 135 15.41 9.14 12.98
CA GLY A 135 15.34 8.93 11.54
C GLY A 135 14.10 8.13 11.20
N MET A 136 13.26 8.63 10.31
CA MET A 136 12.08 7.94 9.83
C MET A 136 11.84 8.28 8.36
N TRP A 137 11.68 7.24 7.55
CA TRP A 137 11.46 7.34 6.12
C TRP A 137 10.34 6.40 5.71
N THR A 138 9.60 6.81 4.69
CA THR A 138 8.58 5.98 4.07
C THR A 138 8.92 5.76 2.61
N PHE A 139 8.61 4.58 2.13
CA PHE A 139 8.83 4.18 0.75
C PHE A 139 7.51 3.69 0.22
N ASP A 140 7.07 4.23 -0.91
CA ASP A 140 5.84 3.83 -1.55
C ASP A 140 6.11 3.15 -2.90
N GLN A 141 5.35 2.10 -3.18
CA GLN A 141 5.23 1.49 -4.51
C GLN A 141 3.76 1.35 -4.89
N LEU A 142 3.48 1.30 -6.19
CA LEU A 142 2.11 1.09 -6.68
C LEU A 142 1.71 -0.38 -6.66
N GLN A 143 0.46 -0.63 -6.31
CA GLN A 143 -0.25 -1.88 -6.52
C GLN A 143 -1.65 -1.57 -7.06
N GLY A 144 -2.17 -2.38 -7.98
CA GLY A 144 -3.48 -2.09 -8.58
C GLY A 144 -3.90 -3.11 -9.63
N VAL A 145 -5.11 -2.95 -10.13
CA VAL A 145 -5.67 -3.69 -11.28
C VAL A 145 -6.46 -2.71 -12.12
N VAL A 146 -6.45 -2.84 -13.45
CA VAL A 146 -7.24 -2.00 -14.38
C VAL A 146 -7.02 -0.50 -14.18
N ASN A 147 -5.75 -0.06 -14.06
CA ASN A 147 -5.37 1.34 -13.80
C ASN A 147 -5.91 1.96 -12.50
N VAL A 148 -6.48 1.18 -11.57
CA VAL A 148 -6.80 1.65 -10.22
C VAL A 148 -5.58 1.40 -9.35
N ASN A 149 -4.66 2.36 -9.35
CA ASN A 149 -3.42 2.30 -8.58
C ASN A 149 -3.64 2.78 -7.15
N VAL A 150 -3.16 1.99 -6.19
CA VAL A 150 -3.17 2.26 -4.76
C VAL A 150 -1.72 2.22 -4.25
N PRO A 151 -1.26 3.22 -3.50
CA PRO A 151 0.04 3.18 -2.84
C PRO A 151 0.10 2.06 -1.80
N VAL A 152 1.19 1.32 -1.75
CA VAL A 152 1.54 0.43 -0.63
C VAL A 152 2.83 0.95 -0.01
N ARG A 153 2.89 1.02 1.32
CA ARG A 153 3.95 1.72 2.06
C ARG A 153 4.77 0.80 2.96
N MET A 154 6.10 0.94 2.85
CA MET A 154 7.06 0.48 3.85
C MET A 154 7.55 1.66 4.68
N THR A 155 7.70 1.45 6.00
CA THR A 155 8.27 2.46 6.91
C THR A 155 9.61 1.97 7.46
N VAL A 156 10.61 2.84 7.48
CA VAL A 156 11.94 2.57 8.02
C VAL A 156 12.20 3.54 9.17
N VAL A 157 12.64 3.02 10.31
CA VAL A 157 12.96 3.77 11.52
C VAL A 157 14.41 3.51 11.91
N LYS A 158 15.16 4.57 12.23
CA LYS A 158 16.47 4.49 12.87
C LYS A 158 16.27 4.21 14.35
N LEU A 159 16.90 3.14 14.83
CA LEU A 159 16.87 2.75 16.24
C LEU A 159 17.88 3.56 17.05
N SER A 160 17.51 3.84 18.30
CA SER A 160 18.36 4.51 19.27
C SER A 160 19.53 3.61 19.71
N PRO A 161 20.59 4.19 20.29
CA PRO A 161 21.65 3.38 20.91
C PRO A 161 21.14 2.43 22.00
N ALA A 162 20.06 2.78 22.71
CA ALA A 162 19.45 1.92 23.73
C ALA A 162 18.77 0.68 23.12
N ALA A 163 18.23 0.80 21.91
CA ALA A 163 17.76 -0.33 21.10
C ALA A 163 18.90 -1.06 20.36
N GLY A 164 20.15 -0.62 20.54
CA GLY A 164 21.35 -1.16 19.88
C GLY A 164 21.61 -0.62 18.47
N GLY A 165 20.97 0.49 18.08
CA GLY A 165 21.21 1.18 16.80
C GLY A 165 20.75 0.41 15.56
N GLY A 166 21.04 0.95 14.37
CA GLY A 166 20.65 0.34 13.09
C GLY A 166 19.24 0.69 12.64
N LEU A 167 18.69 -0.12 11.73
CA LEU A 167 17.39 0.14 11.10
C LEU A 167 16.34 -0.93 11.44
N TRP A 168 15.11 -0.46 11.61
CA TRP A 168 13.89 -1.23 11.78
C TRP A 168 12.96 -0.97 10.60
N ILE A 169 12.43 -2.02 9.97
CA ILE A 169 11.64 -1.92 8.74
C ILE A 169 10.27 -2.57 8.92
N HIS A 170 9.19 -1.85 8.64
CA HIS A 170 7.81 -2.31 8.70
C HIS A 170 7.22 -2.52 7.30
N ASN A 171 6.57 -3.68 7.11
CA ASN A 171 5.85 -4.09 5.89
C ASN A 171 6.68 -3.84 4.63
N PRO A 172 7.75 -4.64 4.42
CA PRO A 172 8.69 -4.41 3.33
C PRO A 172 8.04 -4.50 1.96
N LEU A 173 8.48 -3.64 1.04
CA LEU A 173 8.01 -3.59 -0.34
C LEU A 173 8.77 -4.53 -1.27
N ALA A 174 8.35 -4.59 -2.54
CA ALA A 174 9.03 -5.40 -3.54
C ALA A 174 10.48 -4.92 -3.71
N PRO A 175 11.49 -5.80 -3.58
CA PRO A 175 12.90 -5.43 -3.59
C PRO A 175 13.39 -5.17 -5.01
N THR A 176 12.94 -4.06 -5.60
CA THR A 176 13.54 -3.52 -6.83
C THR A 176 14.98 -3.08 -6.53
N PRO A 177 15.89 -3.13 -7.52
CA PRO A 177 17.25 -2.62 -7.33
C PRO A 177 17.29 -1.18 -6.84
N GLN A 178 16.35 -0.34 -7.29
CA GLN A 178 16.15 1.02 -6.78
C GLN A 178 15.93 1.03 -5.26
N LEU A 179 14.91 0.29 -4.79
CA LEU A 179 14.58 0.26 -3.37
C LEU A 179 15.75 -0.27 -2.53
N ILE A 180 16.37 -1.36 -2.97
CA ILE A 180 17.50 -1.95 -2.25
C ILE A 180 18.67 -0.95 -2.17
N SER A 181 18.98 -0.24 -3.25
CA SER A 181 20.02 0.81 -3.25
C SER A 181 19.73 1.90 -2.22
N GLU A 182 18.49 2.37 -2.13
CA GLU A 182 18.07 3.38 -1.15
C GLU A 182 18.17 2.87 0.30
N ILE A 183 17.82 1.61 0.55
CA ILE A 183 18.01 1.01 1.89
C ILE A 183 19.50 0.84 2.21
N ARG A 184 20.34 0.44 1.25
CA ARG A 184 21.80 0.38 1.47
C ARG A 184 22.40 1.75 1.75
N GLN A 185 21.85 2.83 1.20
CA GLN A 185 22.26 4.19 1.56
C GLN A 185 21.95 4.50 3.03
N LEU A 186 20.74 4.15 3.49
CA LEU A 186 20.39 4.31 4.90
C LEU A 186 21.29 3.44 5.81
N GLU A 187 21.65 2.22 5.41
CA GLU A 187 22.56 1.38 6.20
C GLU A 187 23.95 2.02 6.37
N ARG A 188 24.47 2.67 5.33
CA ARG A 188 25.76 3.38 5.40
C ARG A 188 25.73 4.56 6.38
N LEU A 189 24.57 5.21 6.52
CA LEU A 189 24.42 6.41 7.35
C LEU A 189 24.01 6.10 8.78
N HIS A 190 23.23 5.04 9.00
CA HIS A 190 22.54 4.80 10.28
C HIS A 190 22.78 3.39 10.87
N GLY A 191 23.55 2.55 10.19
CA GLY A 191 23.84 1.17 10.61
C GLY A 191 22.94 0.14 9.93
N SER A 192 23.29 -1.13 10.05
CA SER A 192 22.64 -2.24 9.34
C SER A 192 21.13 -2.35 9.60
N VAL A 193 20.40 -2.94 8.66
CA VAL A 193 19.03 -3.43 8.93
C VAL A 193 19.10 -4.55 9.97
N ARG A 194 18.52 -4.29 11.16
CA ARG A 194 18.50 -5.24 12.27
C ARG A 194 17.17 -5.95 12.40
N HIS A 195 16.07 -5.29 12.05
CA HIS A 195 14.74 -5.86 12.18
C HIS A 195 13.87 -5.61 10.95
N ILE A 196 13.18 -6.66 10.50
CA ILE A 196 12.16 -6.60 9.44
C ILE A 196 10.85 -7.14 10.03
N ILE A 197 9.79 -6.36 9.96
CA ILE A 197 8.54 -6.59 10.67
C ILE A 197 7.43 -6.76 9.63
N LEU A 198 6.72 -7.88 9.71
CA LEU A 198 5.44 -8.08 9.06
C LEU A 198 4.32 -7.82 10.08
N GLY A 199 3.75 -6.61 10.02
CA GLY A 199 2.74 -6.11 10.95
C GLY A 199 1.31 -6.50 10.61
N THR A 200 1.09 -7.36 9.62
CA THR A 200 -0.24 -7.79 9.17
C THR A 200 -0.21 -9.25 8.69
N VAL A 201 -1.38 -9.87 8.58
CA VAL A 201 -1.56 -11.14 7.84
C VAL A 201 -2.11 -10.92 6.43
N ALA A 202 -2.41 -9.66 6.06
CA ALA A 202 -2.90 -9.28 4.75
C ALA A 202 -1.88 -9.65 3.66
N LEU A 203 -2.39 -10.19 2.55
CA LEU A 203 -1.56 -10.86 1.54
C LEU A 203 -0.66 -9.87 0.79
N GLU A 204 -1.14 -8.65 0.56
CA GLU A 204 -0.46 -7.59 -0.18
C GLU A 204 0.85 -7.16 0.50
N HIS A 205 0.86 -7.01 1.82
CA HIS A 205 2.07 -6.66 2.60
C HIS A 205 2.93 -7.90 2.89
N LYS A 206 2.33 -9.10 2.88
CA LYS A 206 3.04 -10.36 3.13
C LYS A 206 3.84 -10.84 1.92
N ALA A 207 3.33 -10.66 0.70
CA ALA A 207 3.90 -11.25 -0.51
C ALA A 207 5.37 -10.86 -0.72
N THR A 208 5.75 -9.64 -0.35
CA THR A 208 7.08 -9.07 -0.57
C THR A 208 8.06 -9.37 0.57
N LEU A 209 7.60 -9.87 1.72
CA LEU A 209 8.43 -10.13 2.90
C LEU A 209 9.62 -11.05 2.59
N GLY A 210 9.35 -12.26 2.08
CA GLY A 210 10.38 -13.26 1.82
C GLY A 210 11.47 -12.74 0.87
N PRO A 211 11.11 -12.30 -0.35
CA PRO A 211 12.07 -11.74 -1.30
C PRO A 211 12.87 -10.55 -0.76
N PHE A 212 12.24 -9.65 0.01
CA PHE A 212 12.96 -8.52 0.60
C PHE A 212 13.95 -9.00 1.67
N ALA A 213 13.52 -9.92 2.55
CA ALA A 213 14.34 -10.47 3.63
C ALA A 213 15.61 -11.20 3.14
N GLN A 214 15.64 -11.68 1.89
CA GLN A 214 16.82 -12.27 1.26
C GLN A 214 17.98 -11.30 1.06
N TYR A 215 17.72 -9.99 1.01
CA TYR A 215 18.78 -8.98 0.94
C TYR A 215 19.40 -8.67 2.30
N PHE A 216 18.72 -9.02 3.40
CA PHE A 216 19.10 -8.66 4.76
C PHE A 216 19.05 -9.89 5.68
N THR A 217 19.76 -10.95 5.30
CA THR A 217 19.77 -12.26 5.98
C THR A 217 20.25 -12.21 7.44
N ASN A 218 20.96 -11.15 7.83
CA ASN A 218 21.38 -10.93 9.20
C ASN A 218 20.31 -10.29 10.09
N ALA A 219 19.27 -9.67 9.51
CA ALA A 219 18.18 -9.08 10.25
C ALA A 219 17.29 -10.16 10.89
N THR A 220 16.74 -9.85 12.06
CA THR A 220 15.66 -10.64 12.65
C THR A 220 14.33 -10.27 11.99
N VAL A 221 13.65 -11.27 11.44
CA VAL A 221 12.29 -11.14 10.91
C VAL A 221 11.28 -11.40 12.04
N TRP A 222 10.41 -10.43 12.26
CA TRP A 222 9.30 -10.51 13.20
C TRP A 222 8.00 -10.62 12.44
N ILE A 223 7.20 -11.63 12.74
CA ILE A 223 5.90 -11.85 12.12
C ILE A 223 4.79 -11.67 13.15
N GLN A 224 3.73 -10.98 12.77
CA GLN A 224 2.51 -10.97 13.56
C GLN A 224 1.96 -12.38 13.77
N PRO A 225 1.43 -12.72 14.96
CA PRO A 225 0.70 -13.96 15.20
C PRO A 225 -0.45 -14.21 14.19
N GLY A 226 -0.70 -15.48 13.87
CA GLY A 226 -1.82 -15.86 13.01
C GLY A 226 -1.52 -15.86 11.50
N GLN A 227 -0.24 -15.88 11.09
CA GLN A 227 0.14 -16.04 9.69
C GLN A 227 -0.47 -17.30 9.06
N TRP A 228 -1.03 -17.15 7.87
CA TRP A 228 -1.69 -18.25 7.15
C TRP A 228 -1.27 -18.34 5.67
N SER A 229 -1.52 -19.48 5.04
CA SER A 229 -1.36 -19.68 3.59
C SER A 229 -2.40 -20.66 3.04
N PHE A 230 -2.64 -20.60 1.73
CA PHE A 230 -3.70 -21.37 1.06
C PHE A 230 -3.19 -22.01 -0.25
N PRO A 231 -3.53 -23.26 -0.60
CA PRO A 231 -4.53 -24.12 0.05
C PRO A 231 -3.99 -24.89 1.26
N LEU A 232 -2.67 -24.92 1.42
CA LEU A 232 -2.01 -25.58 2.55
C LEU A 232 -1.42 -24.53 3.48
N GLN A 233 -1.56 -24.77 4.78
CA GLN A 233 -0.91 -23.99 5.82
C GLN A 233 0.58 -24.35 5.90
N LEU A 234 1.40 -23.56 5.22
CA LEU A 234 2.84 -23.72 5.14
C LEU A 234 3.52 -22.76 6.13
N PRO A 235 4.62 -23.19 6.77
CA PRO A 235 5.47 -22.28 7.51
C PRO A 235 6.03 -21.17 6.61
N ILE A 236 6.25 -19.98 7.17
CA ILE A 236 6.61 -18.78 6.40
C ILE A 236 7.97 -18.89 5.72
N GLU A 237 8.84 -19.77 6.21
CA GLU A 237 10.15 -20.09 5.62
C GLU A 237 9.99 -20.64 4.19
N PHE A 238 8.92 -21.43 3.96
CA PHE A 238 8.58 -21.94 2.62
C PHE A 238 8.01 -20.85 1.70
N LEU A 239 7.73 -19.66 2.22
CA LEU A 239 7.30 -18.48 1.47
C LEU A 239 8.49 -17.56 1.13
N GLY A 240 9.71 -18.08 1.21
CA GLY A 240 10.93 -17.40 0.78
C GLY A 240 11.62 -16.58 1.87
N VAL A 241 11.22 -16.71 3.14
CA VAL A 241 11.90 -16.10 4.29
C VAL A 241 13.12 -16.96 4.68
N PRO A 242 14.36 -16.48 4.47
CA PRO A 242 15.57 -17.28 4.74
C PRO A 242 15.97 -17.33 6.22
N GLN A 243 15.41 -16.44 7.06
CA GLN A 243 15.71 -16.41 8.49
C GLN A 243 15.24 -17.69 9.17
N THR A 244 16.09 -18.21 10.04
CA THR A 244 15.82 -19.41 10.84
C THR A 244 16.21 -19.16 12.30
N ASN A 245 15.79 -20.04 13.20
CA ASN A 245 16.18 -20.00 14.61
C ASN A 245 15.81 -18.66 15.27
N ASP A 246 16.76 -18.03 15.96
CA ASP A 246 16.58 -16.78 16.70
C ASP A 246 16.30 -15.58 15.82
N LYS A 247 16.55 -15.68 14.51
CA LYS A 247 16.30 -14.63 13.52
C LYS A 247 14.91 -14.68 12.90
N LEU A 248 14.09 -15.70 13.17
CA LEU A 248 12.69 -15.72 12.76
C LEU A 248 11.80 -15.85 14.00
N ARG A 249 11.04 -14.80 14.26
CA ARG A 249 10.30 -14.64 15.52
C ARG A 249 8.87 -14.23 15.29
N ILE A 250 8.01 -14.69 16.18
CA ILE A 250 6.67 -14.14 16.33
C ILE A 250 6.74 -12.90 17.20
N LEU A 251 5.96 -11.86 16.87
CA LEU A 251 5.80 -10.70 17.74
C LEU A 251 5.16 -11.15 19.06
N PRO A 252 5.75 -10.81 20.22
CA PRO A 252 5.09 -11.03 21.50
C PRO A 252 3.77 -10.27 21.58
N SER A 253 2.81 -10.77 22.34
CA SER A 253 1.55 -10.04 22.55
C SER A 253 1.78 -8.70 23.24
N SER A 254 1.00 -7.67 22.87
CA SER A 254 1.07 -6.37 23.54
C SER A 254 0.79 -6.52 25.04
N SER A 255 -0.17 -7.36 25.43
CA SER A 255 -0.43 -7.67 26.85
C SER A 255 0.79 -8.21 27.60
N TYR A 256 1.67 -8.98 26.98
CA TYR A 256 2.94 -9.38 27.60
C TYR A 256 3.91 -8.20 27.73
N ILE A 257 4.08 -7.41 26.66
CA ILE A 257 4.97 -6.24 26.65
C ILE A 257 4.57 -5.21 27.71
N HIS A 258 3.27 -5.07 27.98
CA HIS A 258 2.72 -4.15 28.97
C HIS A 258 2.50 -4.78 30.37
N GLY A 259 3.00 -6.00 30.61
CA GLY A 259 2.96 -6.64 31.93
C GLY A 259 1.59 -7.16 32.39
N GLU A 260 0.61 -7.23 31.49
CA GLU A 260 -0.73 -7.77 31.74
C GLU A 260 -0.76 -9.30 31.70
N LYS A 261 0.31 -9.91 31.17
CA LYS A 261 0.45 -11.34 30.96
C LYS A 261 1.84 -11.80 31.38
N SER A 262 1.93 -12.93 32.09
CA SER A 262 3.22 -13.48 32.49
C SER A 262 3.98 -14.06 31.29
N LEU A 263 5.30 -14.23 31.40
CA LEU A 263 6.10 -14.91 30.37
C LEU A 263 5.62 -16.36 30.14
N GLN A 264 5.18 -17.04 31.20
CA GLN A 264 4.69 -18.40 31.12
C GLN A 264 3.42 -18.46 30.26
N ASP A 265 2.46 -17.57 30.53
CA ASP A 265 1.20 -17.49 29.79
C ASP A 265 1.46 -17.05 28.34
N GLU A 266 2.42 -16.16 28.12
CA GLU A 266 2.79 -15.70 26.78
C GLU A 266 3.29 -16.86 25.92
N VAL A 267 4.26 -17.60 26.43
CA VAL A 267 4.83 -18.75 25.74
C VAL A 267 3.80 -19.86 25.53
N GLN A 268 2.86 -20.03 26.48
CA GLN A 268 1.78 -21.01 26.33
C GLN A 268 0.80 -20.63 25.21
N SER A 269 0.57 -19.33 24.98
CA SER A 269 -0.35 -18.86 23.94
C SER A 269 0.16 -19.00 22.51
N ILE A 270 1.46 -19.14 22.32
CA ILE A 270 2.06 -19.39 21.00
C ILE A 270 1.62 -20.77 20.52
N THR A 271 0.95 -20.84 19.37
CA THR A 271 0.47 -22.11 18.82
C THR A 271 1.58 -22.91 18.17
N GLU A 272 2.52 -22.27 17.49
CA GLU A 272 3.58 -22.93 16.73
C GLU A 272 4.78 -23.27 17.65
N PRO A 273 5.09 -24.56 17.88
CA PRO A 273 6.15 -24.96 18.81
C PRO A 273 7.52 -24.37 18.50
N ARG A 274 7.81 -24.11 17.21
CA ARG A 274 9.09 -23.56 16.75
C ARG A 274 9.41 -22.17 17.32
N TYR A 275 8.41 -21.33 17.57
CA TYR A 275 8.62 -19.98 18.11
C TYR A 275 8.74 -19.96 19.63
N LYS A 276 8.26 -21.01 20.33
CA LYS A 276 8.27 -21.08 21.80
C LYS A 276 9.67 -21.03 22.39
N TYR A 277 10.65 -21.67 21.74
CA TYR A 277 12.01 -21.72 22.28
C TYR A 277 12.62 -20.31 22.40
N TRP A 278 12.54 -19.52 21.33
CA TRP A 278 13.11 -18.18 21.29
C TRP A 278 12.28 -17.16 22.07
N ALA A 279 10.95 -17.33 22.10
CA ALA A 279 10.09 -16.56 22.97
C ALA A 279 10.45 -16.73 24.46
N ARG A 280 10.93 -17.90 24.91
CA ARG A 280 11.44 -18.07 26.29
C ARG A 280 12.80 -17.41 26.53
N LYS A 281 13.69 -17.51 25.54
CA LYS A 281 15.11 -17.10 25.70
C LYS A 281 15.29 -15.60 25.64
N GLN A 282 14.57 -14.91 24.76
CA GLN A 282 14.66 -13.47 24.54
C GLN A 282 13.26 -12.96 24.23
N PRO A 283 12.39 -12.86 25.24
CA PRO A 283 10.97 -12.59 25.02
C PRO A 283 10.70 -11.17 24.51
N THR A 284 11.40 -10.18 25.04
CA THR A 284 11.17 -8.77 24.73
C THR A 284 12.16 -8.30 23.66
N PRO A 285 11.69 -7.85 22.49
CA PRO A 285 12.55 -7.25 21.49
C PRO A 285 13.24 -5.99 22.02
N GLU A 286 14.53 -5.83 21.78
CA GLU A 286 15.31 -4.68 22.26
C GLU A 286 14.80 -3.34 21.69
N TRP A 287 14.23 -3.34 20.49
CA TRP A 287 13.67 -2.15 19.84
C TRP A 287 12.40 -1.62 20.50
N THR A 288 11.80 -2.38 21.44
CA THR A 288 10.61 -1.96 22.19
C THR A 288 10.85 -0.76 23.10
N VAL A 289 12.12 -0.43 23.37
CA VAL A 289 12.48 0.82 24.06
C VAL A 289 12.10 2.04 23.23
N ASP A 290 12.21 1.98 21.91
CA ASP A 290 11.90 3.08 20.98
C ASP A 290 10.47 2.99 20.43
N ILE A 291 10.00 1.76 20.15
CA ILE A 291 8.75 1.49 19.44
C ILE A 291 7.85 0.61 20.29
N ASP A 292 6.73 1.17 20.74
CA ASP A 292 5.66 0.41 21.40
C ASP A 292 4.66 -0.13 20.38
N TYR A 293 3.75 -1.04 20.75
CA TYR A 293 2.76 -1.54 19.78
C TYR A 293 1.50 -2.20 20.37
N GLU A 294 0.44 -2.23 19.54
CA GLU A 294 -0.82 -2.91 19.83
C GLU A 294 -1.28 -3.77 18.66
N THR A 295 -1.68 -5.01 18.94
CA THR A 295 -2.13 -5.96 17.91
C THR A 295 -3.64 -6.19 17.98
N LEU A 296 -4.29 -6.08 16.82
CA LEU A 296 -5.65 -6.55 16.56
C LEU A 296 -5.60 -7.98 16.03
N GLY A 297 -6.41 -8.86 16.60
CA GLY A 297 -6.63 -10.20 16.07
C GLY A 297 -5.63 -11.26 16.59
N PRO A 298 -5.52 -12.40 15.89
CA PRO A 298 -6.15 -12.72 14.60
C PRO A 298 -7.68 -12.86 14.67
N LEU A 299 -8.38 -12.15 13.78
CA LEU A 299 -9.79 -12.34 13.46
C LEU A 299 -9.88 -13.46 12.41
N LYS A 300 -10.31 -14.65 12.81
CA LYS A 300 -10.32 -15.84 11.95
C LYS A 300 -11.64 -15.93 11.17
N PHE A 301 -11.55 -16.23 9.88
CA PHE A 301 -12.72 -16.48 9.04
C PHE A 301 -13.12 -17.96 9.09
N GLN A 302 -14.36 -18.28 8.70
CA GLN A 302 -14.92 -19.64 8.81
C GLN A 302 -14.28 -20.62 7.81
N SER A 303 -13.95 -20.14 6.61
CA SER A 303 -13.47 -21.01 5.52
C SER A 303 -11.99 -20.83 5.18
N VAL A 304 -11.49 -19.60 5.05
CA VAL A 304 -10.11 -19.33 4.65
C VAL A 304 -9.55 -18.08 5.30
N GLY A 305 -8.39 -18.21 5.94
CA GLY A 305 -7.54 -17.10 6.34
C GLY A 305 -7.98 -16.37 7.62
N ALA A 306 -7.37 -15.20 7.81
CA ALA A 306 -7.60 -14.32 8.95
C ALA A 306 -7.27 -12.88 8.57
N TYR A 307 -7.78 -11.95 9.37
CA TYR A 307 -7.33 -10.55 9.39
C TYR A 307 -6.69 -10.22 10.73
N SER A 308 -5.61 -9.47 10.71
CA SER A 308 -4.97 -8.91 11.90
C SER A 308 -4.00 -7.82 11.50
N GLU A 309 -3.79 -6.87 12.39
CA GLU A 309 -2.90 -5.75 12.19
C GLU A 309 -2.25 -5.34 13.51
N THR A 310 -0.98 -4.96 13.45
CA THR A 310 -0.24 -4.40 14.58
C THR A 310 0.05 -2.93 14.27
N ALA A 311 -0.44 -2.05 15.14
CA ALA A 311 -0.10 -0.63 15.13
C ALA A 311 1.16 -0.41 15.96
N PHE A 312 2.17 0.25 15.38
CA PHE A 312 3.44 0.54 16.03
C PHE A 312 3.53 2.02 16.39
N TYR A 313 3.89 2.34 17.62
CA TYR A 313 4.04 3.70 18.12
C TYR A 313 5.51 4.03 18.35
N HIS A 314 6.08 4.85 17.47
CA HIS A 314 7.42 5.40 17.68
C HIS A 314 7.37 6.54 18.68
N LYS A 315 7.98 6.34 19.85
CA LYS A 315 7.76 7.16 21.04
C LYS A 315 8.30 8.57 20.91
N SER A 316 9.50 8.74 20.37
CA SER A 316 10.18 10.04 20.30
C SER A 316 9.51 11.00 19.31
N THR A 317 9.09 10.51 18.15
CA THR A 317 8.42 11.32 17.12
C THR A 317 6.91 11.38 17.31
N LYS A 318 6.38 10.66 18.30
CA LYS A 318 4.94 10.54 18.58
C LYS A 318 4.15 10.15 17.33
N THR A 319 4.64 9.15 16.60
CA THR A 319 4.07 8.71 15.32
C THR A 319 3.53 7.29 15.45
N LEU A 320 2.26 7.10 15.08
CA LEU A 320 1.64 5.79 14.99
C LEU A 320 1.72 5.28 13.55
N VAL A 321 2.35 4.13 13.33
CA VAL A 321 2.41 3.44 12.05
C VAL A 321 1.33 2.36 12.06
N VAL A 322 0.45 2.38 11.06
CA VAL A 322 -0.65 1.43 10.88
C VAL A 322 -0.60 0.86 9.47
N THR A 323 -1.33 -0.23 9.23
CA THR A 323 -1.33 -0.91 7.94
C THR A 323 -2.61 -0.56 7.16
N ASP A 324 -3.71 -1.28 7.36
CA ASP A 324 -4.92 -1.17 6.52
C ASP A 324 -6.11 -0.60 7.30
N CYS A 325 -6.13 -0.72 8.63
CA CYS A 325 -7.24 -0.34 9.50
C CYS A 325 -7.59 1.15 9.44
N VAL A 326 -6.64 2.02 9.08
CA VAL A 326 -6.88 3.46 8.97
C VAL A 326 -6.16 4.04 7.77
N CYS A 327 -6.89 4.85 7.00
CA CYS A 327 -6.42 5.59 5.85
C CYS A 327 -6.79 7.08 5.96
N SER A 328 -6.20 7.90 5.08
CA SER A 328 -6.58 9.30 4.87
C SER A 328 -6.40 9.65 3.41
N VAL A 329 -7.24 10.54 2.89
CA VAL A 329 -7.18 11.02 1.51
C VAL A 329 -7.41 12.52 1.48
N THR A 330 -6.57 13.23 0.74
CA THR A 330 -6.81 14.64 0.36
C THR A 330 -7.09 14.73 -1.14
N ALA A 331 -7.53 15.90 -1.60
CA ALA A 331 -7.68 16.18 -3.03
C ALA A 331 -6.36 16.04 -3.80
N THR A 332 -5.21 16.23 -3.13
CA THR A 332 -3.90 16.09 -3.75
C THR A 332 -3.47 14.62 -3.78
N PRO A 333 -3.22 14.02 -4.96
CA PRO A 333 -2.74 12.64 -5.04
C PRO A 333 -1.36 12.47 -4.36
N PRO A 334 -1.09 11.34 -3.69
CA PRO A 334 0.23 11.04 -3.15
C PRO A 334 1.33 11.09 -4.21
N LYS A 335 2.58 11.41 -3.83
CA LYS A 335 3.70 11.57 -4.77
C LYS A 335 3.92 10.36 -5.68
N ILE A 336 3.77 9.14 -5.14
CA ILE A 336 3.89 7.90 -5.91
C ILE A 336 2.79 7.75 -7.00
N ILE A 337 1.59 8.28 -6.77
CA ILE A 337 0.51 8.28 -7.75
C ILE A 337 0.79 9.30 -8.86
N GLN A 338 1.51 10.37 -8.53
CA GLN A 338 1.90 11.41 -9.49
C GLN A 338 3.15 11.07 -10.31
N GLU A 339 3.90 10.04 -9.93
CA GLU A 339 5.13 9.59 -10.61
C GLU A 339 4.84 9.17 -12.06
N ASP A 340 3.70 8.52 -12.28
CA ASP A 340 3.15 8.21 -13.59
C ASP A 340 1.68 8.67 -13.65
N PRO A 341 1.39 9.85 -14.23
CA PRO A 341 0.06 10.45 -14.17
C PRO A 341 -0.94 9.78 -15.12
N ARG A 342 -0.52 8.81 -15.94
CA ARG A 342 -1.38 8.20 -16.97
C ARG A 342 -2.65 7.59 -16.39
N ALA A 343 -2.56 6.95 -15.21
CA ALA A 343 -3.74 6.43 -14.52
C ALA A 343 -4.68 7.56 -14.05
N LEU A 344 -4.13 8.66 -13.52
CA LEU A 344 -4.92 9.83 -13.14
C LEU A 344 -5.66 10.39 -14.37
N LEU A 345 -4.96 10.63 -15.47
CA LEU A 345 -5.57 11.17 -16.67
C LEU A 345 -6.58 10.19 -17.30
N TYR A 346 -6.30 8.89 -17.24
CA TYR A 346 -7.24 7.86 -17.70
C TYR A 346 -8.58 7.99 -16.97
N HIS A 347 -8.56 8.12 -15.64
CA HIS A 347 -9.75 8.23 -14.79
C HIS A 347 -10.38 9.62 -14.79
N ALA A 348 -9.66 10.66 -15.18
CA ALA A 348 -10.19 12.03 -15.25
C ALA A 348 -11.23 12.25 -16.36
N ARG A 349 -11.26 11.34 -17.35
CA ARG A 349 -12.19 11.37 -18.48
C ARG A 349 -13.61 10.96 -18.06
N ASP A 350 -14.61 11.67 -18.54
CA ASP A 350 -16.01 11.33 -18.37
C ASP A 350 -16.42 10.21 -19.34
N SER A 351 -15.90 10.24 -20.57
CA SER A 351 -16.09 9.17 -21.57
C SER A 351 -14.78 8.81 -22.30
N ILE A 352 -14.83 7.84 -23.22
CA ILE A 352 -13.63 7.43 -23.95
C ILE A 352 -13.15 8.50 -24.94
N GLU A 353 -14.08 9.33 -25.42
CA GLU A 353 -13.89 10.37 -26.43
C GLU A 353 -13.14 11.59 -25.88
N ASP A 354 -13.12 11.74 -24.55
CA ASP A 354 -12.51 12.89 -23.91
C ASP A 354 -10.99 12.92 -24.12
N ILE A 355 -10.53 14.08 -24.56
CA ILE A 355 -9.12 14.42 -24.67
C ILE A 355 -8.78 15.31 -23.47
N VAL A 356 -7.89 14.81 -22.62
CA VAL A 356 -7.48 15.52 -21.39
C VAL A 356 -6.04 16.00 -21.48
N VAL A 357 -5.76 17.12 -20.81
CA VAL A 357 -4.41 17.68 -20.66
C VAL A 357 -3.83 17.29 -19.31
N ASP A 358 -2.51 17.17 -19.24
CA ASP A 358 -1.82 16.90 -17.97
C ASP A 358 -1.66 18.19 -17.15
N ASP A 359 -2.69 18.52 -16.37
CA ASP A 359 -2.66 19.62 -15.42
C ASP A 359 -3.11 19.18 -14.02
N ARG A 360 -2.92 20.07 -13.04
CA ARG A 360 -3.27 19.82 -11.63
C ARG A 360 -4.74 19.46 -11.47
N LYS A 361 -5.66 20.20 -12.10
CA LYS A 361 -7.11 20.01 -11.95
C LYS A 361 -7.53 18.63 -12.49
N THR A 362 -6.98 18.24 -13.62
CA THR A 362 -7.25 16.96 -14.29
C THR A 362 -6.70 15.81 -13.47
N ARG A 363 -5.48 15.93 -12.94
CA ARG A 363 -4.90 14.96 -12.02
C ARG A 363 -5.74 14.80 -10.76
N GLU A 364 -6.19 15.89 -10.15
CA GLU A 364 -7.07 15.85 -8.97
C GLU A 364 -8.41 15.18 -9.30
N LYS A 365 -9.04 15.47 -10.45
CA LYS A 365 -10.28 14.80 -10.90
C LYS A 365 -10.08 13.29 -11.06
N GLY A 366 -9.01 12.88 -11.74
CA GLY A 366 -8.62 11.48 -11.86
C GLY A 366 -8.41 10.80 -10.53
N TRP A 367 -7.73 11.48 -9.59
CA TRP A 367 -7.47 10.97 -8.26
C TRP A 367 -8.76 10.73 -7.47
N ARG A 368 -9.70 11.68 -7.48
CA ARG A 368 -10.98 11.54 -6.79
C ARG A 368 -11.74 10.27 -7.21
N ARG A 369 -11.67 9.95 -8.50
CA ARG A 369 -12.33 8.77 -9.09
C ARG A 369 -11.58 7.48 -8.78
N MET A 370 -10.24 7.49 -8.86
CA MET A 370 -9.41 6.37 -8.45
C MET A 370 -9.63 5.98 -6.98
N VAL A 371 -9.75 6.96 -6.08
CA VAL A 371 -10.04 6.72 -4.66
C VAL A 371 -11.36 5.98 -4.48
N GLN A 372 -12.40 6.36 -5.22
CA GLN A 372 -13.70 5.70 -5.13
C GLN A 372 -13.62 4.27 -5.67
N PHE A 373 -13.01 4.05 -6.84
CA PHE A 373 -12.75 2.69 -7.32
C PHE A 373 -11.92 1.85 -6.34
N GLY A 374 -10.94 2.44 -5.66
CA GLY A 374 -10.09 1.74 -4.69
C GLY A 374 -10.81 1.36 -3.39
N LEU A 375 -11.79 2.14 -2.95
CA LEU A 375 -12.42 1.97 -1.62
C LEU A 375 -13.82 1.32 -1.67
N VAL A 376 -14.58 1.56 -2.73
CA VAL A 376 -15.95 1.05 -2.89
C VAL A 376 -16.13 0.17 -4.12
N PHE A 377 -15.08 0.00 -4.95
CA PHE A 377 -15.03 -0.77 -6.22
C PHE A 377 -15.97 -0.31 -7.33
N PHE A 378 -17.15 0.21 -6.99
CA PHE A 378 -18.20 0.50 -7.95
C PHE A 378 -18.96 1.78 -7.55
N PRO A 379 -18.47 2.95 -7.95
CA PRO A 379 -19.16 4.21 -7.71
C PRO A 379 -20.52 4.25 -8.43
N SER A 380 -21.54 4.82 -7.80
CA SER A 380 -22.93 4.91 -8.25
C SER A 380 -23.08 5.96 -9.35
N GLN A 381 -22.12 6.88 -9.44
CA GLN A 381 -22.11 8.01 -10.36
C GLN A 381 -21.61 7.66 -11.77
N ILE A 382 -21.28 6.38 -12.03
CA ILE A 382 -20.88 5.90 -13.36
C ILE A 382 -22.03 5.17 -14.04
N GLU A 383 -22.15 5.25 -15.37
CA GLU A 383 -22.93 4.31 -16.19
C GLU A 383 -22.01 3.19 -16.70
N VAL A 384 -22.47 1.94 -16.68
CA VAL A 384 -21.68 0.85 -17.29
C VAL A 384 -21.94 0.80 -18.78
N VAL A 385 -20.86 0.88 -19.54
CA VAL A 385 -20.89 0.67 -20.98
C VAL A 385 -20.90 -0.83 -21.26
N PRO A 386 -21.87 -1.36 -22.02
CA PRO A 386 -21.89 -2.77 -22.40
C PRO A 386 -20.60 -3.17 -23.13
N LEU A 387 -20.05 -4.35 -22.84
CA LEU A 387 -18.73 -4.78 -23.34
C LEU A 387 -18.58 -4.65 -24.88
N GLY A 388 -19.60 -5.05 -25.64
CA GLY A 388 -19.56 -4.92 -27.10
C GLY A 388 -19.49 -3.48 -27.59
N ARG A 389 -20.08 -2.54 -26.85
CA ARG A 389 -19.98 -1.09 -27.11
C ARG A 389 -18.59 -0.58 -26.72
N ALA A 390 -18.10 -0.92 -25.52
CA ALA A 390 -16.77 -0.53 -25.06
C ALA A 390 -15.64 -0.98 -26.00
N ILE A 391 -15.74 -2.20 -26.58
CA ILE A 391 -14.77 -2.69 -27.58
C ILE A 391 -14.83 -1.87 -28.88
N ARG A 392 -16.03 -1.46 -29.33
CA ARG A 392 -16.17 -0.64 -30.55
C ARG A 392 -15.61 0.77 -30.32
N GLU A 393 -15.98 1.38 -29.21
CA GLU A 393 -15.51 2.70 -28.77
C GLU A 393 -13.99 2.74 -28.54
N ALA A 394 -13.40 1.67 -28.01
CA ALA A 394 -11.94 1.58 -27.87
C ALA A 394 -11.18 1.63 -29.20
N ARG A 395 -11.84 1.33 -30.34
CA ARG A 395 -11.24 1.45 -31.67
C ARG A 395 -11.24 2.89 -32.20
N THR A 396 -12.06 3.76 -31.61
CA THR A 396 -12.20 5.18 -32.02
C THR A 396 -11.46 6.13 -31.09
N ILE A 397 -10.72 5.61 -30.10
CA ILE A 397 -9.94 6.43 -29.17
C ILE A 397 -8.91 7.29 -29.89
N ASP A 398 -8.82 8.56 -29.51
CA ASP A 398 -7.81 9.49 -29.99
C ASP A 398 -6.39 8.96 -29.72
N ASP A 399 -5.49 9.08 -30.70
CA ASP A 399 -4.11 8.60 -30.62
C ASP A 399 -3.37 9.12 -29.38
N ARG A 400 -3.67 10.35 -28.96
CA ARG A 400 -3.07 11.00 -27.79
C ARG A 400 -3.43 10.32 -26.48
N MET A 401 -4.60 9.68 -26.41
CA MET A 401 -5.12 9.04 -25.21
C MET A 401 -4.77 7.55 -25.13
N LYS A 402 -4.25 6.95 -26.21
CA LYS A 402 -3.92 5.52 -26.30
C LYS A 402 -2.89 5.07 -25.26
N THR A 403 -2.00 5.94 -24.81
CA THR A 403 -0.96 5.59 -23.84
C THR A 403 -1.47 5.53 -22.41
N LEU A 404 -2.62 6.14 -22.11
CA LEU A 404 -3.16 6.25 -20.76
C LEU A 404 -3.51 4.88 -20.16
N GLY A 405 -4.06 3.97 -20.98
CA GLY A 405 -4.40 2.60 -20.58
C GLY A 405 -3.21 1.62 -20.61
N ALA A 406 -2.08 2.01 -21.20
CA ALA A 406 -1.01 1.07 -21.53
C ALA A 406 -0.39 0.43 -20.27
N GLY A 407 -0.51 -0.89 -20.19
CA GLY A 407 0.03 -1.71 -19.11
C GLY A 407 -0.91 -2.02 -17.96
N GLY A 408 -1.99 -1.24 -17.80
CA GLY A 408 -3.00 -1.52 -16.77
C GLY A 408 -4.37 -1.88 -17.35
N VAL A 409 -4.71 -1.44 -18.55
CA VAL A 409 -6.02 -1.65 -19.18
C VAL A 409 -5.86 -2.32 -20.55
N PRO A 410 -6.26 -3.60 -20.70
CA PRO A 410 -6.16 -4.30 -21.98
C PRO A 410 -6.98 -3.59 -23.08
N GLY A 411 -6.35 -3.35 -24.23
CA GLY A 411 -7.03 -2.88 -25.44
C GLY A 411 -7.67 -1.49 -25.34
N ASN A 412 -7.22 -0.63 -24.42
CA ASN A 412 -7.75 0.73 -24.21
C ASN A 412 -9.26 0.77 -23.93
N LEU A 413 -9.81 -0.30 -23.36
CA LEU A 413 -11.22 -0.36 -22.97
C LEU A 413 -11.53 0.73 -21.96
N TYR A 414 -12.66 1.42 -22.12
CA TYR A 414 -13.21 2.35 -21.12
C TYR A 414 -14.65 1.92 -20.81
N PRO A 415 -14.87 0.93 -19.93
CA PRO A 415 -16.17 0.25 -19.81
C PRO A 415 -17.19 0.98 -18.93
N TRP A 416 -17.03 2.29 -18.74
CA TRP A 416 -17.95 3.13 -18.01
C TRP A 416 -17.94 4.56 -18.55
N THR A 417 -18.96 5.33 -18.24
CA THR A 417 -18.96 6.79 -18.38
C THR A 417 -19.29 7.42 -17.03
N TRP A 418 -18.77 8.61 -16.75
CA TRP A 418 -19.20 9.42 -15.62
C TRP A 418 -20.29 10.37 -16.06
N HIS A 419 -21.25 10.65 -15.19
CA HIS A 419 -22.18 11.76 -15.46
C HIS A 419 -21.43 13.11 -15.39
N ASP A 420 -21.85 14.08 -16.20
CA ASP A 420 -21.26 15.42 -16.22
C ASP A 420 -21.40 16.17 -14.87
N ASN A 421 -20.65 17.26 -14.70
CA ASN A 421 -20.68 18.20 -13.56
C ASN A 421 -19.97 17.74 -12.27
N ASP A 422 -18.84 17.03 -12.38
CA ASP A 422 -18.03 16.61 -11.23
C ASP A 422 -18.85 15.90 -10.12
N VAL A 423 -19.82 15.07 -10.52
CA VAL A 423 -20.66 14.26 -9.60
C VAL A 423 -19.84 13.39 -8.63
N ASP A 424 -18.61 13.07 -9.02
CA ASP A 424 -17.64 12.34 -8.18
C ASP A 424 -17.27 13.09 -6.89
N LEU A 425 -17.41 14.42 -6.84
CA LEU A 425 -17.06 15.24 -5.67
C LEU A 425 -17.89 14.90 -4.45
N VAL A 426 -19.18 14.57 -4.62
CA VAL A 426 -20.08 14.34 -3.48
C VAL A 426 -19.58 13.18 -2.63
N ASN A 427 -19.35 12.03 -3.27
CA ASN A 427 -18.84 10.84 -2.59
C ASN A 427 -17.37 11.01 -2.17
N PHE A 428 -16.53 11.65 -3.00
CA PHE A 428 -15.15 11.93 -2.63
C PHE A 428 -15.05 12.80 -1.37
N ASN A 429 -15.87 13.83 -1.23
CA ASN A 429 -15.91 14.69 -0.04
C ASN A 429 -16.42 13.94 1.19
N ALA A 430 -17.41 13.06 1.01
CA ALA A 430 -17.92 12.20 2.06
C ALA A 430 -16.82 11.26 2.60
N ILE A 431 -16.00 10.67 1.70
CA ILE A 431 -14.89 9.78 2.04
C ILE A 431 -13.73 10.56 2.67
N SER A 432 -13.22 11.57 1.95
CA SER A 432 -12.00 12.29 2.30
C SER A 432 -12.13 13.08 3.59
N ARG A 433 -13.30 13.71 3.81
CA ARG A 433 -13.59 14.59 4.95
C ARG A 433 -12.44 15.56 5.23
N ASP A 434 -11.88 16.12 4.15
CA ASP A 434 -10.72 17.02 4.19
C ASP A 434 -9.48 16.39 4.87
N GLY A 435 -9.13 15.15 4.48
CA GLY A 435 -7.94 14.47 4.98
C GLY A 435 -8.10 13.78 6.33
N LYS A 436 -9.30 13.73 6.93
CA LYS A 436 -9.50 13.06 8.22
C LYS A 436 -9.35 11.54 8.11
N LEU A 437 -8.74 10.94 9.14
CA LEU A 437 -8.56 9.50 9.26
C LEU A 437 -9.88 8.74 9.16
N PHE A 438 -9.96 7.70 8.32
CA PHE A 438 -11.09 6.76 8.22
C PHE A 438 -10.65 5.30 8.26
N CYS A 439 -11.51 4.43 8.78
CA CYS A 439 -11.42 3.00 8.48
C CYS A 439 -12.01 2.75 7.08
N PRO A 440 -11.29 2.08 6.16
CA PRO A 440 -11.78 1.78 4.82
C PRO A 440 -13.13 1.02 4.83
N PRO A 441 -14.09 1.37 3.95
CA PRO A 441 -15.41 0.73 3.91
C PRO A 441 -15.36 -0.80 3.70
N ILE A 442 -14.40 -1.27 2.91
CA ILE A 442 -14.17 -2.71 2.71
C ILE A 442 -13.94 -3.45 4.04
N LEU A 443 -13.23 -2.83 4.97
CA LEU A 443 -12.97 -3.39 6.29
C LEU A 443 -14.20 -3.29 7.20
N THR A 444 -14.91 -2.15 7.19
CA THR A 444 -16.10 -1.94 8.01
C THR A 444 -17.34 -2.68 7.53
N LYS A 445 -17.32 -3.27 6.33
CA LYS A 445 -18.44 -4.06 5.78
C LYS A 445 -18.18 -5.55 5.63
N LEU A 446 -16.93 -5.97 5.45
CA LEU A 446 -16.62 -7.38 5.18
C LEU A 446 -15.82 -8.07 6.29
N ILE A 447 -15.16 -7.32 7.17
CA ILE A 447 -14.16 -7.89 8.10
C ILE A 447 -14.43 -7.49 9.55
N LEU A 448 -14.29 -6.19 9.86
CA LEU A 448 -14.30 -5.69 11.24
C LEU A 448 -15.71 -5.64 11.83
N ASP A 449 -16.74 -5.62 11.00
CA ASP A 449 -18.15 -5.70 11.41
C ASP A 449 -18.55 -7.07 11.97
N ARG A 450 -17.73 -8.10 11.74
CA ARG A 450 -17.89 -9.44 12.30
C ARG A 450 -17.43 -9.52 13.75
N GLU A 451 -16.41 -8.75 14.11
CA GLU A 451 -15.83 -8.67 15.46
C GLU A 451 -15.63 -7.20 15.92
N PRO A 452 -16.71 -6.39 15.93
CA PRO A 452 -16.59 -4.95 16.19
C PRO A 452 -16.11 -4.68 17.61
N GLN A 453 -16.54 -5.48 18.59
CA GLN A 453 -16.11 -5.30 19.99
C GLN A 453 -14.60 -5.53 20.16
N GLN A 454 -14.05 -6.60 19.57
CA GLN A 454 -12.62 -6.87 19.65
C GLN A 454 -11.81 -5.75 18.98
N THR A 455 -12.29 -5.24 17.84
CA THR A 455 -11.70 -4.10 17.14
C THR A 455 -11.73 -2.84 17.98
N LEU A 456 -12.88 -2.50 18.55
CA LEU A 456 -13.05 -1.30 19.37
C LEU A 456 -12.24 -1.34 20.68
N VAL A 457 -12.09 -2.51 21.29
CA VAL A 457 -11.20 -2.69 22.46
C VAL A 457 -9.73 -2.45 22.06
N TRP A 458 -9.30 -2.90 20.88
CA TRP A 458 -7.96 -2.58 20.36
C TRP A 458 -7.77 -1.08 20.11
N VAL A 459 -8.76 -0.41 19.51
CA VAL A 459 -8.78 1.06 19.36
C VAL A 459 -8.67 1.77 20.71
N ASP A 460 -9.42 1.31 21.71
CA ASP A 460 -9.36 1.85 23.06
C ASP A 460 -7.98 1.67 23.70
N ARG A 461 -7.31 0.53 23.49
CA ARG A 461 -5.95 0.32 24.00
C ARG A 461 -4.96 1.28 23.33
N ILE A 462 -4.98 1.41 22.01
CA ILE A 462 -4.13 2.35 21.26
C ILE A 462 -4.31 3.77 21.80
N THR A 463 -5.55 4.24 21.88
CA THR A 463 -5.86 5.62 22.25
C THR A 463 -5.55 5.94 23.72
N LYS A 464 -5.57 4.95 24.60
CA LYS A 464 -5.20 5.10 26.02
C LYS A 464 -3.70 4.98 26.26
N ARG A 465 -3.01 4.10 25.53
CA ARG A 465 -1.58 3.82 25.74
C ARG A 465 -0.67 4.79 24.98
N PHE A 466 -1.06 5.25 23.80
CA PHE A 466 -0.16 5.96 22.89
C PHE A 466 -0.53 7.44 22.72
N GLY A 467 0.41 8.32 23.04
CA GLY A 467 0.28 9.77 22.89
C GLY A 467 0.74 10.29 21.52
N PHE A 468 0.25 9.68 20.43
CA PHE A 468 0.64 10.09 19.08
C PHE A 468 0.01 11.41 18.63
N THR A 469 0.70 12.05 17.69
CA THR A 469 0.28 13.30 17.03
C THR A 469 0.18 13.16 15.52
N HIS A 470 0.74 12.07 14.98
CA HIS A 470 0.73 11.75 13.56
C HIS A 470 0.46 10.26 13.37
N VAL A 471 -0.18 9.93 12.27
CA VAL A 471 -0.43 8.55 11.83
C VAL A 471 0.18 8.36 10.43
N ILE A 472 0.90 7.26 10.22
CA ILE A 472 1.37 6.80 8.91
C ILE A 472 0.56 5.56 8.53
N PRO A 473 -0.45 5.70 7.66
CA PRO A 473 -1.16 4.59 7.04
C PRO A 473 -0.27 3.75 6.12
N GLY A 474 -0.65 2.50 5.88
CA GLY A 474 -0.04 1.64 4.85
C GLY A 474 -0.42 2.03 3.42
N HIS A 475 -1.46 2.85 3.25
CA HIS A 475 -2.03 3.24 1.97
C HIS A 475 -2.42 4.73 1.92
N LEU A 476 -2.54 5.29 0.71
CA LEU A 476 -3.04 6.65 0.44
C LEU A 476 -2.14 7.75 1.06
N ASN A 477 -2.71 8.75 1.76
CA ASN A 477 -1.92 9.84 2.35
C ASN A 477 -0.83 9.31 3.29
N ASN A 478 0.24 10.09 3.41
CA ASN A 478 1.38 9.83 4.26
C ASN A 478 1.45 10.84 5.42
N TYR A 479 2.03 10.45 6.54
CA TYR A 479 2.32 11.30 7.71
C TYR A 479 1.21 12.29 8.08
N VAL A 480 0.05 11.74 8.42
CA VAL A 480 -1.20 12.47 8.63
C VAL A 480 -1.25 13.03 10.05
N PRO A 481 -1.41 14.35 10.25
CA PRO A 481 -1.65 14.92 11.57
C PRO A 481 -2.97 14.38 12.13
N ALA A 482 -2.93 13.75 13.29
CA ALA A 482 -4.12 13.20 13.92
C ALA A 482 -3.95 12.92 15.41
N THR A 483 -5.03 13.11 16.15
CA THR A 483 -5.14 12.83 17.58
C THR A 483 -5.73 11.45 17.86
N ALA A 484 -5.59 10.97 19.09
CA ALA A 484 -6.28 9.77 19.57
C ALA A 484 -7.80 9.83 19.38
N LYS A 485 -8.41 11.02 19.49
CA LYS A 485 -9.85 11.23 19.25
C LYS A 485 -10.20 11.00 17.78
N GLU A 486 -9.42 11.54 16.86
CA GLU A 486 -9.65 11.38 15.42
C GLU A 486 -9.38 9.95 14.96
N PHE A 487 -8.37 9.29 15.52
CA PHE A 487 -8.12 7.87 15.31
C PHE A 487 -9.32 7.04 15.77
N SER A 488 -9.85 7.28 16.98
CA SER A 488 -11.02 6.57 17.48
C SER A 488 -12.25 6.79 16.57
N ALA A 489 -12.47 8.03 16.13
CA ALA A 489 -13.55 8.39 15.21
C ALA A 489 -13.42 7.77 13.80
N ALA A 490 -12.24 7.24 13.44
CA ALA A 490 -12.08 6.42 12.24
C ALA A 490 -12.96 5.17 12.25
N PHE A 491 -13.26 4.64 13.44
CA PHE A 491 -13.98 3.39 13.68
C PHE A 491 -15.43 3.58 14.16
N ASP A 492 -15.93 4.81 14.20
CA ASP A 492 -17.32 5.12 14.60
C ASP A 492 -18.38 4.28 13.88
N PRO A 493 -18.26 3.95 12.57
CA PRO A 493 -19.24 3.08 11.93
C PRO A 493 -19.44 1.72 12.62
N LEU A 494 -18.41 1.17 13.28
CA LEU A 494 -18.51 -0.09 14.03
C LEU A 494 -19.26 0.06 15.36
N ARG A 495 -19.53 1.30 15.80
CA ARG A 495 -20.28 1.62 17.03
C ARG A 495 -21.77 1.80 16.78
N SER A 496 -22.25 1.64 15.55
CA SER A 496 -23.66 1.78 15.21
C SER A 496 -24.51 0.71 15.92
N ASN A 497 -25.51 1.18 16.66
CA ASN A 497 -26.51 0.37 17.35
C ASN A 497 -27.87 1.10 17.34
N PRO A 498 -28.78 0.73 16.44
CA PRO A 498 -30.03 1.45 16.23
C PRO A 498 -30.99 1.32 17.41
N LYS A 499 -30.91 0.22 18.17
CA LYS A 499 -31.69 0.02 19.40
C LYS A 499 -31.38 1.08 20.46
N SER A 500 -30.19 1.68 20.41
CA SER A 500 -29.77 2.76 21.31
C SER A 500 -29.91 4.16 20.69
N GLY A 501 -30.44 4.27 19.46
CA GLY A 501 -30.53 5.52 18.71
C GLY A 501 -29.18 6.05 18.20
N LYS A 502 -28.08 5.32 18.40
CA LYS A 502 -26.74 5.72 17.93
C LYS A 502 -26.44 5.05 16.59
N VAL A 503 -26.47 5.83 15.52
CA VAL A 503 -26.06 5.39 14.19
C VAL A 503 -24.99 6.35 13.69
N PHE A 504 -23.86 5.81 13.27
CA PHE A 504 -22.78 6.58 12.67
C PHE A 504 -22.79 6.35 11.16
N PRO A 505 -22.77 7.42 10.35
CA PRO A 505 -22.75 7.26 8.91
C PRO A 505 -21.43 6.60 8.48
N GLN A 506 -21.51 5.66 7.55
CA GLN A 506 -20.35 5.27 6.77
C GLN A 506 -19.90 6.47 5.94
N ARG A 507 -18.62 6.50 5.56
CA ARG A 507 -18.04 7.70 4.93
C ARG A 507 -18.31 7.78 3.43
N ALA A 508 -18.50 6.66 2.76
CA ALA A 508 -18.98 6.69 1.37
C ALA A 508 -20.51 6.85 1.35
N LEU A 509 -21.07 7.27 0.20
CA LEU A 509 -22.51 7.30 0.02
C LEU A 509 -23.10 5.89 0.15
N ALA A 510 -24.33 5.80 0.66
CA ALA A 510 -24.98 4.51 0.87
C ALA A 510 -25.14 3.71 -0.43
N GLU A 511 -25.42 4.38 -1.56
CA GLU A 511 -25.53 3.76 -2.89
C GLU A 511 -24.21 3.08 -3.32
N ASP A 512 -23.08 3.63 -2.90
CA ASP A 512 -21.73 3.15 -3.24
C ASP A 512 -21.31 1.96 -2.38
N LEU A 513 -21.98 1.78 -1.24
CA LEU A 513 -21.74 0.67 -0.32
C LEU A 513 -22.58 -0.56 -0.67
N ALA A 514 -23.52 -0.43 -1.61
CA ALA A 514 -24.43 -1.51 -1.99
C ALA A 514 -23.70 -2.76 -2.50
N LEU A 515 -22.62 -2.59 -3.29
CA LEU A 515 -21.83 -3.73 -3.77
C LEU A 515 -21.10 -4.45 -2.61
N LEU A 516 -20.53 -3.69 -1.67
CA LEU A 516 -19.88 -4.27 -0.49
C LEU A 516 -20.90 -5.00 0.39
N GLN A 517 -22.11 -4.46 0.51
CA GLN A 517 -23.19 -5.11 1.22
C GLN A 517 -23.62 -6.42 0.53
N GLU A 518 -23.75 -6.45 -0.79
CA GLU A 518 -24.06 -7.68 -1.54
C GLU A 518 -22.95 -8.73 -1.36
N ALA A 519 -21.69 -8.32 -1.46
CA ALA A 519 -20.55 -9.20 -1.21
C ALA A 519 -20.58 -9.77 0.21
N SER A 520 -20.86 -8.94 1.21
CA SER A 520 -21.05 -9.35 2.60
C SER A 520 -22.11 -10.44 2.74
N ASP A 521 -23.29 -10.22 2.15
CA ASP A 521 -24.43 -11.15 2.24
C ASP A 521 -24.08 -12.49 1.55
N LEU A 522 -23.41 -12.44 0.40
CA LEU A 522 -23.00 -13.61 -0.35
C LEU A 522 -21.96 -14.45 0.41
N LEU A 523 -20.93 -13.80 0.95
CA LEU A 523 -19.89 -14.46 1.74
C LEU A 523 -20.47 -15.06 3.02
N THR A 524 -21.45 -14.41 3.63
CA THR A 524 -22.18 -14.92 4.80
C THR A 524 -23.00 -16.15 4.42
N LYS A 525 -23.78 -16.08 3.33
CA LYS A 525 -24.60 -17.19 2.82
C LYS A 525 -23.78 -18.44 2.50
N PHE A 526 -22.56 -18.28 1.99
CA PHE A 526 -21.66 -19.40 1.70
C PHE A 526 -20.80 -19.84 2.90
N GLY A 527 -21.00 -19.27 4.09
CA GLY A 527 -20.24 -19.61 5.29
C GLY A 527 -18.75 -19.26 5.18
N VAL A 528 -18.41 -18.24 4.38
CA VAL A 528 -17.03 -17.76 4.27
C VAL A 528 -16.69 -16.89 5.49
N VAL A 529 -17.65 -16.04 5.90
CA VAL A 529 -17.58 -15.14 7.05
C VAL A 529 -18.83 -15.31 7.94
N ALA A 530 -18.73 -14.93 9.21
CA ALA A 530 -19.88 -14.89 10.12
C ALA A 530 -20.90 -13.80 9.72
N GLU A 531 -22.08 -13.74 10.34
CA GLU A 531 -22.99 -12.60 10.15
C GLU A 531 -22.38 -11.30 10.68
N SER A 532 -22.75 -10.16 10.07
CA SER A 532 -22.38 -8.85 10.59
C SER A 532 -23.01 -8.63 11.96
N LYS A 533 -22.21 -8.17 12.93
CA LYS A 533 -22.68 -7.79 14.27
C LYS A 533 -22.96 -6.28 14.39
N VAL A 534 -22.73 -5.52 13.32
CA VAL A 534 -23.01 -4.09 13.25
C VAL A 534 -24.32 -3.90 12.48
N CYS A 535 -25.27 -3.20 13.10
CA CYS A 535 -26.49 -2.78 12.43
C CYS A 535 -26.43 -1.25 12.28
N ASP A 536 -26.30 -0.77 11.06
CA ASP A 536 -26.14 0.66 10.76
C ASP A 536 -27.39 1.29 10.13
N LEU A 537 -28.49 0.52 10.04
CA LEU A 537 -29.72 0.90 9.31
C LEU A 537 -29.46 1.42 7.90
N GLU A 538 -28.31 1.07 7.32
CA GLU A 538 -27.84 1.81 6.16
C GLU A 538 -28.72 1.50 4.93
N PRO A 539 -29.15 2.53 4.18
CA PRO A 539 -30.03 2.33 3.04
C PRO A 539 -29.32 1.66 1.86
N ALA A 540 -28.04 1.29 1.96
CA ALA A 540 -27.27 0.61 0.91
C ALA A 540 -28.00 -0.62 0.30
N ARG A 541 -28.94 -1.21 1.03
CA ARG A 541 -29.82 -2.31 0.55
C ARG A 541 -30.98 -1.85 -0.33
N LEU A 542 -31.38 -0.59 -0.22
CA LEU A 542 -32.58 0.01 -0.81
C LEU A 542 -32.25 1.09 -1.84
N VAL A 543 -30.99 1.54 -1.93
CA VAL A 543 -30.54 2.58 -2.86
C VAL A 543 -29.37 2.13 -3.71
N GLY A 544 -29.19 2.78 -4.86
CA GLY A 544 -28.12 2.46 -5.81
C GLY A 544 -28.43 1.29 -6.74
N ARG A 545 -27.48 1.00 -7.64
CA ARG A 545 -27.63 0.05 -8.74
C ARG A 545 -27.92 -1.39 -8.29
N PHE A 546 -27.45 -1.77 -7.11
CA PHE A 546 -27.56 -3.14 -6.60
C PHE A 546 -28.80 -3.35 -5.70
N ALA A 547 -29.59 -2.30 -5.41
CA ALA A 547 -30.78 -2.39 -4.58
C ALA A 547 -31.84 -3.37 -5.11
N ALA A 548 -31.95 -3.55 -6.43
CA ALA A 548 -32.90 -4.48 -7.04
C ALA A 548 -32.48 -5.96 -6.93
N LEU A 549 -31.21 -6.24 -6.59
CA LEU A 549 -30.65 -7.59 -6.45
C LEU A 549 -30.63 -8.07 -5.00
N ALA A 550 -30.82 -7.16 -4.04
CA ALA A 550 -30.88 -7.51 -2.63
C ALA A 550 -32.09 -8.44 -2.36
N PRO A 551 -31.93 -9.52 -1.57
CA PRO A 551 -33.07 -10.26 -1.07
C PRO A 551 -33.98 -9.30 -0.32
N LYS A 552 -35.24 -9.18 -0.77
CA LYS A 552 -36.24 -8.36 -0.08
C LYS A 552 -36.65 -8.98 1.24
#